data_AF-S4RBD0-F1
#
_entry.id   AF-S4RBD0-F1
#
_cell.length_a   1.000
_cell.length_b   1.000
_cell.length_c   1.000
_cell.angle_alpha   90.00
_cell.angle_beta   90.00
_cell.angle_gamma   90.00
#
_symmetry.space_group_name_H-M   'P 1'
#
loop_
_entity.id
_entity.type
_entity.pdbx_description
1 polymer ?
#
loop_
_entity_poly.entity_id
_entity_poly.type
_entity_poly.pdbx_seq_one_letter_code
_entity_poly.pdbx_strand_id
1 'polypeptide(L)'
;DGCLVKNERIDGYLMPWHLIISLPSHCVLAGAEVLYNHHVQRVHLGDGVVTVENRDGSSACFDALILTMPIPQILQLQGNLQAMLNADQRRALEMATYSSRFALGLFYNSDADFEFPWTAKYVSDNSVIRYIAVNKKKRSQECDSVGPSLVVHTSVAFGQKHVDEDVNVVQPFILAELNRLLPGLPQHAYGKCHKWRYSQVTRPVGGSTGHMVLSAEPLILCAGDGFTHSNFDGCVKSALSAVDAFKSIF
;
A
#
# COMPACT_ATOMS: atom_id res chain seq x y z
N ASP A 1 -24.55 -1.59 -28.57
CA ASP A 1 -24.90 -2.90 -27.98
C ASP A 1 -23.67 -3.65 -27.52
N GLY A 2 -23.67 -4.10 -26.26
CA GLY A 2 -22.53 -4.74 -25.61
C GLY A 2 -22.18 -4.17 -24.22
N CYS A 3 -23.15 -3.69 -23.46
CA CYS A 3 -22.94 -3.30 -22.06
C CYS A 3 -22.95 -4.57 -21.19
N LEU A 4 -21.78 -5.08 -20.81
CA LEU A 4 -21.68 -6.10 -19.76
C LEU A 4 -21.86 -5.42 -18.40
N VAL A 5 -23.12 -5.26 -17.99
CA VAL A 5 -23.47 -5.03 -16.59
C VAL A 5 -23.27 -6.35 -15.87
N LYS A 6 -22.07 -6.57 -15.33
CA LYS A 6 -21.85 -7.65 -14.34
C LYS A 6 -22.59 -7.26 -13.05
N ASN A 7 -23.84 -7.71 -12.94
CA ASN A 7 -24.58 -7.80 -11.68
C ASN A 7 -24.12 -9.03 -10.89
N GLU A 8 -22.82 -9.16 -10.65
CA GLU A 8 -22.32 -10.06 -9.59
C GLU A 8 -22.36 -9.24 -8.30
N ARG A 9 -23.21 -9.64 -7.34
CA ARG A 9 -23.06 -9.18 -5.96
C ARG A 9 -21.66 -9.60 -5.52
N ILE A 10 -20.72 -8.66 -5.56
CA ILE A 10 -19.49 -8.78 -4.80
C ILE A 10 -19.95 -8.57 -3.36
N ASP A 11 -20.12 -9.66 -2.60
CA ASP A 11 -20.27 -9.60 -1.14
C ASP A 11 -18.93 -9.12 -0.56
N GLY A 12 -18.65 -7.84 -0.74
CA GLY A 12 -17.48 -7.15 -0.22
C GLY A 12 -17.80 -6.62 1.17
N TYR A 13 -16.91 -6.88 2.14
CA TYR A 13 -17.00 -6.24 3.44
C TYR A 13 -16.70 -4.73 3.30
N LEU A 14 -17.70 -3.89 3.58
CA LEU A 14 -17.51 -2.46 3.76
C LEU A 14 -17.05 -2.20 5.18
N MET A 15 -15.78 -1.79 5.33
CA MET A 15 -15.24 -1.36 6.61
C MET A 15 -15.75 0.06 6.92
N PRO A 16 -16.30 0.32 8.12
CA PRO A 16 -16.64 1.68 8.53
C PRO A 16 -15.38 2.57 8.54
N TRP A 17 -15.57 3.88 8.30
CA TRP A 17 -14.54 4.91 8.52
C TRP A 17 -13.83 4.70 9.85
N HIS A 18 -12.54 5.05 9.93
CA HIS A 18 -11.53 4.78 10.98
C HIS A 18 -10.80 3.42 10.96
N LEU A 19 -11.20 2.42 10.16
CA LEU A 19 -10.52 1.11 10.17
C LEU A 19 -9.40 0.87 9.13
N ILE A 20 -9.38 1.54 7.98
CA ILE A 20 -8.26 1.36 7.01
C ILE A 20 -6.91 1.83 7.60
N ILE A 21 -6.96 2.81 8.51
CA ILE A 21 -5.79 3.32 9.26
C ILE A 21 -5.69 2.68 10.66
N SER A 22 -6.51 1.67 10.99
CA SER A 22 -6.48 1.04 12.31
C SER A 22 -5.39 -0.02 12.47
N LEU A 23 -4.66 -0.40 11.42
CA LEU A 23 -3.51 -1.32 11.57
C LEU A 23 -2.42 -0.75 12.49
N PRO A 24 -1.99 0.53 12.35
CA PRO A 24 -1.19 1.21 13.35
C PRO A 24 -1.81 1.19 14.76
N SER A 25 -3.14 1.36 14.86
CA SER A 25 -3.85 1.29 16.14
C SER A 25 -3.77 -0.11 16.76
N HIS A 26 -3.78 -1.18 15.97
CA HIS A 26 -3.63 -2.56 16.48
C HIS A 26 -2.20 -2.86 16.98
N CYS A 27 -1.15 -2.31 16.36
CA CYS A 27 0.21 -2.43 16.89
C CYS A 27 0.37 -1.72 18.24
N VAL A 28 -0.26 -0.54 18.39
CA VAL A 28 -0.34 0.15 19.69
C VAL A 28 -1.14 -0.67 20.71
N LEU A 29 -2.22 -1.34 20.29
CA LEU A 29 -2.98 -2.26 21.15
C LEU A 29 -2.17 -3.50 21.57
N ALA A 30 -1.14 -3.89 20.81
CA ALA A 30 -0.22 -4.98 21.16
C ALA A 30 0.88 -4.56 22.14
N GLY A 31 0.90 -3.30 22.61
CA GLY A 31 1.90 -2.78 23.54
C GLY A 31 3.29 -2.53 22.93
N ALA A 32 3.40 -2.53 21.60
CA ALA A 32 4.64 -2.24 20.91
C ALA A 32 4.97 -0.73 20.95
N GLU A 33 6.25 -0.41 21.08
CA GLU A 33 6.74 0.96 20.87
C GLU A 33 6.73 1.27 19.37
N VAL A 34 5.91 2.24 18.96
CA VAL A 34 5.75 2.62 17.54
C VAL A 34 6.39 3.98 17.30
N LEU A 35 7.45 3.99 16.50
CA LEU A 35 8.23 5.18 16.18
C LEU A 35 7.93 5.68 14.75
N TYR A 36 7.25 6.81 14.63
CA TYR A 36 6.93 7.44 13.33
C TYR A 36 8.06 8.36 12.86
N ASN A 37 8.18 8.52 11.54
CA ASN A 37 9.27 9.28 10.91
C ASN A 37 10.67 8.67 11.13
N HIS A 38 10.75 7.40 11.53
CA HIS A 38 12.00 6.63 11.59
C HIS A 38 12.20 5.86 10.28
N HIS A 39 12.94 6.47 9.36
CA HIS A 39 13.25 5.85 8.07
C HIS A 39 14.56 5.06 8.16
N VAL A 40 14.46 3.74 8.26
CA VAL A 40 15.61 2.83 8.22
C VAL A 40 16.36 3.00 6.89
N GLN A 41 17.65 3.28 6.98
CA GLN A 41 18.53 3.47 5.82
C GLN A 41 19.58 2.37 5.70
N ARG A 42 20.09 1.88 6.84
CA ARG A 42 21.20 0.92 6.89
C ARG A 42 20.91 -0.20 7.88
N VAL A 43 21.30 -1.41 7.50
CA VAL A 43 21.23 -2.59 8.35
C VAL A 43 22.59 -3.27 8.34
N HIS A 44 23.17 -3.43 9.54
CA HIS A 44 24.40 -4.15 9.75
C HIS A 44 24.17 -5.36 10.64
N LEU A 45 24.77 -6.47 10.26
CA LEU A 45 24.81 -7.69 11.05
C LEU A 45 26.25 -7.91 11.52
N GLY A 46 26.43 -8.09 12.81
CA GLY A 46 27.75 -8.34 13.39
C GLY A 46 27.61 -8.68 14.87
N ASP A 47 28.56 -9.44 15.41
CA ASP A 47 28.65 -9.73 16.84
C ASP A 47 27.36 -10.30 17.46
N GLY A 48 26.59 -11.07 16.68
CA GLY A 48 25.34 -11.71 17.13
C GLY A 48 24.14 -10.76 17.23
N VAL A 49 24.24 -9.51 16.76
CA VAL A 49 23.17 -8.52 16.82
C VAL A 49 22.92 -7.85 15.48
N VAL A 50 21.72 -7.28 15.32
CA VAL A 50 21.35 -6.46 14.16
C VAL A 50 21.36 -4.99 14.56
N THR A 51 22.24 -4.20 13.94
CA THR A 51 22.27 -2.74 14.11
C THR A 51 21.49 -2.08 12.97
N VAL A 52 20.48 -1.30 13.34
CA VAL A 52 19.61 -0.57 12.41
C VAL A 52 19.89 0.92 12.56
N GLU A 53 20.22 1.58 11.45
CA GLU A 53 20.48 3.02 11.40
C GLU A 53 19.41 3.73 10.56
N ASN A 54 18.88 4.80 11.12
CA ASN A 54 17.90 5.66 10.49
C ASN A 54 18.57 6.78 9.70
N ARG A 55 17.82 7.40 8.79
CA ARG A 55 18.31 8.49 7.94
C ARG A 55 18.78 9.73 8.72
N ASP A 56 18.26 9.94 9.93
CA ASP A 56 18.67 11.04 10.82
C ASP A 56 19.99 10.75 11.56
N GLY A 57 20.59 9.58 11.36
CA GLY A 57 21.82 9.12 12.00
C GLY A 57 21.60 8.41 13.34
N SER A 58 20.36 8.32 13.84
CA SER A 58 20.05 7.52 15.04
C SER A 58 20.22 6.02 14.75
N SER A 59 20.67 5.26 15.73
CA SER A 59 20.86 3.81 15.59
C SER A 59 20.43 3.05 16.84
N ALA A 60 20.04 1.79 16.65
CA ALA A 60 19.66 0.86 17.71
C ALA A 60 20.07 -0.57 17.34
N CYS A 61 20.29 -1.41 18.36
CA CYS A 61 20.62 -2.82 18.21
C CYS A 61 19.42 -3.69 18.61
N PHE A 62 19.23 -4.78 17.88
CA PHE A 62 18.14 -5.74 18.09
C PHE A 62 18.63 -7.17 17.96
N ASP A 63 17.99 -8.09 18.68
CA ASP A 63 18.25 -9.53 18.58
C ASP A 63 17.68 -10.14 17.28
N ALA A 64 16.64 -9.50 16.73
CA ALA A 64 15.97 -9.90 15.51
C ALA A 64 15.43 -8.71 14.71
N LEU A 65 15.31 -8.87 13.40
CA LEU A 65 14.74 -7.87 12.49
C LEU A 65 13.71 -8.50 11.54
N ILE A 66 12.50 -7.94 11.51
CA ILE A 66 11.44 -8.31 10.58
C ILE A 66 11.21 -7.17 9.60
N LEU A 67 11.43 -7.41 8.31
CA LEU A 67 11.28 -6.43 7.24
C LEU A 67 9.96 -6.66 6.49
N THR A 68 9.02 -5.72 6.58
CA THR A 68 7.69 -5.82 5.95
C THR A 68 7.43 -4.76 4.87
N MET A 69 8.44 -3.98 4.50
CA MET A 69 8.31 -3.01 3.41
C MET A 69 8.44 -3.70 2.03
N PRO A 70 7.91 -3.10 0.94
CA PRO A 70 8.08 -3.61 -0.41
C PRO A 70 9.51 -4.04 -0.73
N ILE A 71 9.64 -5.21 -1.37
CA ILE A 71 10.94 -5.85 -1.64
C ILE A 71 11.98 -4.93 -2.31
N PRO A 72 11.62 -4.08 -3.30
CA PRO A 72 12.58 -3.13 -3.85
C PRO A 72 13.18 -2.16 -2.83
N GLN A 73 12.46 -1.83 -1.75
CA GLN A 73 12.98 -1.01 -0.66
C GLN A 73 13.91 -1.81 0.27
N ILE A 74 13.64 -3.11 0.48
CA ILE A 74 14.57 -4.03 1.17
C ILE A 74 15.90 -4.10 0.41
N LEU A 75 15.84 -4.22 -0.92
CA LEU A 75 17.03 -4.27 -1.79
C LEU A 75 17.81 -2.94 -1.85
N GLN A 76 17.21 -1.83 -1.41
CA GLN A 76 17.85 -0.51 -1.33
C GLN A 76 18.51 -0.24 0.03
N LEU A 77 18.28 -1.08 1.04
CA LEU A 77 18.94 -0.93 2.34
C LEU A 77 20.46 -1.02 2.19
N GLN A 78 21.15 -0.06 2.80
CA GLN A 78 22.61 -0.01 2.86
C GLN A 78 23.14 -0.94 3.96
N GLY A 79 24.47 -1.08 4.04
CA GLY A 79 25.16 -1.87 5.06
C GLY A 79 25.61 -3.21 4.50
N ASN A 80 25.71 -4.23 5.34
CA ASN A 80 26.18 -5.55 4.91
C ASN A 80 25.05 -6.54 4.61
N LEU A 81 23.77 -6.18 4.86
CA LEU A 81 22.61 -7.03 4.54
C LEU A 81 22.65 -7.55 3.09
N GLN A 82 22.98 -6.68 2.13
CA GLN A 82 23.05 -7.04 0.71
C GLN A 82 24.16 -8.05 0.41
N ALA A 83 25.30 -7.95 1.09
CA ALA A 83 26.43 -8.87 0.91
C ALA A 83 26.16 -10.25 1.52
N MET A 84 25.23 -10.34 2.47
CA MET A 84 24.85 -11.59 3.13
C MET A 84 23.82 -12.41 2.37
N LEU A 85 23.07 -11.79 1.45
CA LEU A 85 22.11 -12.51 0.61
C LEU A 85 22.86 -13.51 -0.27
N ASN A 86 22.49 -14.78 -0.17
CA ASN A 86 22.98 -15.78 -1.12
C ASN A 86 22.39 -15.52 -2.52
N ALA A 87 22.98 -16.13 -3.55
CA ALA A 87 22.62 -15.87 -4.93
C ALA A 87 21.15 -16.18 -5.24
N ASP A 88 20.57 -17.20 -4.61
CA ASP A 88 19.19 -17.60 -4.84
C ASP A 88 18.20 -16.68 -4.13
N GLN A 89 18.47 -16.30 -2.88
CA GLN A 89 17.70 -15.29 -2.14
C GLN A 89 17.68 -13.97 -2.91
N ARG A 90 18.85 -13.49 -3.32
CA ARG A 90 18.98 -12.25 -4.11
C ARG A 90 18.14 -12.32 -5.38
N ARG A 91 18.32 -13.38 -6.17
CA ARG A 91 17.59 -13.57 -7.43
C ARG A 91 16.07 -13.63 -7.20
N ALA A 92 15.63 -14.33 -6.16
CA ALA A 92 14.22 -14.47 -5.83
C ALA A 92 13.58 -13.13 -5.44
N LEU A 93 14.29 -12.30 -4.67
CA LEU A 93 13.85 -10.95 -4.29
C LEU A 93 13.83 -10.00 -5.49
N GLU A 94 14.88 -10.01 -6.33
CA GLU A 94 14.98 -9.15 -7.52
C GLU A 94 13.91 -9.45 -8.59
N MET A 95 13.39 -10.69 -8.61
CA MET A 95 12.30 -11.08 -9.50
C MET A 95 10.93 -10.56 -9.06
N ALA A 96 10.77 -10.16 -7.81
CA ALA A 96 9.49 -9.65 -7.31
C ALA A 96 9.18 -8.28 -7.94
N THR A 97 8.01 -8.14 -8.55
CA THR A 97 7.61 -6.90 -9.22
C THR A 97 6.26 -6.39 -8.72
N TYR A 98 6.09 -5.08 -8.81
CA TYR A 98 4.90 -4.37 -8.37
C TYR A 98 4.38 -3.50 -9.51
N SER A 99 3.07 -3.31 -9.53
CA SER A 99 2.42 -2.29 -10.33
C SER A 99 2.51 -0.92 -9.67
N SER A 100 2.39 0.13 -10.46
CA SER A 100 2.30 1.52 -9.99
C SER A 100 0.92 2.10 -10.26
N ARG A 101 0.40 2.92 -9.34
CA ARG A 101 -0.87 3.64 -9.50
C ARG A 101 -0.83 5.01 -8.82
N PHE A 102 -1.69 5.91 -9.27
CA PHE A 102 -2.05 7.11 -8.51
C PHE A 102 -3.44 6.94 -7.92
N ALA A 103 -3.64 7.51 -6.74
CA ALA A 103 -4.93 7.65 -6.09
C ALA A 103 -5.20 9.14 -5.85
N LEU A 104 -6.34 9.64 -6.32
CA LEU A 104 -6.78 11.01 -6.12
C LEU A 104 -8.01 11.01 -5.21
N GLY A 105 -7.84 11.55 -4.01
CA GLY A 105 -8.94 11.86 -3.10
C GLY A 105 -9.44 13.29 -3.33
N LEU A 106 -10.73 13.45 -3.59
CA LEU A 106 -11.39 14.75 -3.72
C LEU A 106 -12.42 14.90 -2.59
N PHE A 107 -12.31 15.99 -1.85
CA PHE A 107 -13.15 16.31 -0.71
C PHE A 107 -13.97 17.56 -1.03
N TYR A 108 -15.27 17.48 -0.80
CA TYR A 108 -16.21 18.52 -1.16
C TYR A 108 -16.78 19.20 0.10
N ASN A 109 -17.28 20.42 -0.08
CA ASN A 109 -18.02 21.11 0.98
C ASN A 109 -19.34 20.37 1.30
N SER A 110 -19.92 20.63 2.46
CA SER A 110 -21.12 19.93 2.93
C SER A 110 -22.38 20.22 2.12
N ASP A 111 -22.39 21.32 1.37
CA ASP A 111 -23.44 21.73 0.43
C ASP A 111 -23.27 21.11 -0.97
N ALA A 112 -22.17 20.39 -1.23
CA ALA A 112 -21.97 19.74 -2.51
C ALA A 112 -22.97 18.60 -2.72
N ASP A 113 -23.75 18.72 -3.79
CA ASP A 113 -24.77 17.75 -4.17
C ASP A 113 -24.38 17.05 -5.47
N PHE A 114 -24.08 15.76 -5.37
CA PHE A 114 -23.95 14.87 -6.51
C PHE A 114 -24.33 13.45 -6.09
N GLU A 115 -25.10 12.79 -6.94
CA GLU A 115 -25.50 11.41 -6.72
C GLU A 115 -25.23 10.56 -7.95
N PHE A 116 -24.73 9.36 -7.68
CA PHE A 116 -24.52 8.32 -8.67
C PHE A 116 -25.36 7.10 -8.30
N PRO A 117 -25.82 6.31 -9.29
CA PRO A 117 -26.54 5.06 -9.04
C PRO A 117 -25.65 3.94 -8.46
N TRP A 118 -24.38 4.23 -8.17
CA TRP A 118 -23.38 3.32 -7.65
C TRP A 118 -22.56 4.00 -6.55
N THR A 119 -22.02 3.20 -5.62
CA THR A 119 -21.08 3.67 -4.59
C THR A 119 -19.63 3.49 -5.01
N ALA A 120 -19.37 2.55 -5.91
CA ALA A 120 -18.10 2.37 -6.57
C ALA A 120 -18.30 1.86 -8.00
N LYS A 121 -17.39 2.22 -8.89
CA LYS A 121 -17.44 1.85 -10.31
C LYS A 121 -16.04 1.52 -10.82
N TYR A 122 -15.90 0.33 -11.39
CA TYR A 122 -14.76 0.02 -12.25
C TYR A 122 -14.98 0.58 -13.66
N VAL A 123 -13.92 1.12 -14.23
CA VAL A 123 -13.89 1.66 -15.60
C VAL A 123 -12.96 0.77 -16.42
N SER A 124 -13.50 0.05 -17.42
CA SER A 124 -12.75 -0.88 -18.27
C SER A 124 -12.09 -0.22 -19.46
N ASP A 125 -12.81 0.64 -20.17
CA ASP A 125 -12.34 1.27 -21.39
C ASP A 125 -11.84 2.69 -21.13
N ASN A 126 -10.77 2.79 -20.35
CA ASN A 126 -10.14 4.07 -20.03
C ASN A 126 -8.64 3.92 -19.79
N SER A 127 -7.85 4.77 -20.44
CA SER A 127 -6.39 4.72 -20.36
C SER A 127 -5.85 5.27 -19.04
N VAL A 128 -6.58 6.17 -18.37
CA VAL A 128 -6.13 6.87 -17.15
C VAL A 128 -6.80 6.34 -15.90
N ILE A 129 -8.13 6.29 -15.83
CA ILE A 129 -8.90 5.97 -14.63
C ILE A 129 -9.39 4.52 -14.67
N ARG A 130 -9.18 3.77 -13.59
CA ARG A 130 -9.62 2.37 -13.48
C ARG A 130 -10.77 2.18 -12.50
N TYR A 131 -10.85 3.01 -11.47
CA TYR A 131 -11.82 2.84 -10.39
C TYR A 131 -12.18 4.17 -9.76
N ILE A 132 -13.46 4.35 -9.44
CA ILE A 132 -13.99 5.52 -8.74
C ILE A 132 -14.86 5.01 -7.60
N ALA A 133 -14.61 5.49 -6.38
CA ALA A 133 -15.46 5.26 -5.21
C ALA A 133 -16.03 6.59 -4.71
N VAL A 134 -17.29 6.54 -4.30
CA VAL A 134 -18.04 7.65 -3.72
C VAL A 134 -18.24 7.35 -2.26
N ASN A 135 -17.66 8.19 -1.41
CA ASN A 135 -17.92 8.16 0.01
C ASN A 135 -18.98 9.20 0.34
N LYS A 136 -20.22 8.73 0.50
CA LYS A 136 -21.34 9.58 0.88
C LYS A 136 -21.24 9.97 2.36
N LYS A 137 -21.75 11.15 2.70
CA LYS A 137 -22.04 11.56 4.08
C LYS A 137 -22.87 10.45 4.74
N LYS A 138 -22.40 9.91 5.87
CA LYS A 138 -23.16 8.89 6.61
C LYS A 138 -24.43 9.55 7.13
N ARG A 139 -25.60 8.96 6.86
CA ARG A 139 -26.90 9.43 7.42
C ARG A 139 -26.98 9.31 8.95
N SER A 140 -25.98 8.72 9.60
CA SER A 140 -26.02 8.29 11.01
C SER A 140 -25.05 9.02 11.95
N GLN A 141 -24.36 10.08 11.52
CA GLN A 141 -23.65 10.98 12.44
C GLN A 141 -23.85 12.44 12.03
N GLU A 142 -24.37 13.20 13.00
CA GLU A 142 -24.72 14.62 13.02
C GLU A 142 -23.49 15.53 12.85
N CYS A 143 -22.79 15.43 11.73
CA CYS A 143 -21.76 16.40 11.39
C CYS A 143 -22.09 17.02 10.05
N ASP A 144 -22.92 18.06 10.08
CA ASP A 144 -23.32 18.83 8.90
C ASP A 144 -22.16 19.60 8.24
N SER A 145 -20.96 19.54 8.81
CA SER A 145 -19.75 20.15 8.26
C SER A 145 -18.94 19.25 7.33
N VAL A 146 -19.24 17.94 7.23
CA VAL A 146 -18.48 17.01 6.37
C VAL A 146 -19.25 16.72 5.09
N GLY A 147 -18.70 17.18 3.96
CA GLY A 147 -19.23 16.89 2.63
C GLY A 147 -18.84 15.51 2.09
N PRO A 148 -19.40 15.12 0.93
CA PRO A 148 -19.04 13.87 0.28
C PRO A 148 -17.58 13.87 -0.18
N SER A 149 -17.04 12.70 -0.48
CA SER A 149 -15.72 12.56 -1.09
C SER A 149 -15.70 11.53 -2.22
N LEU A 150 -14.77 11.73 -3.16
CA LEU A 150 -14.46 10.78 -4.22
C LEU A 150 -13.04 10.25 -4.05
N VAL A 151 -12.85 8.96 -4.30
CA VAL A 151 -11.53 8.35 -4.43
C VAL A 151 -11.41 7.76 -5.82
N VAL A 152 -10.41 8.21 -6.57
CA VAL A 152 -10.16 7.80 -7.94
C VAL A 152 -8.83 7.08 -8.01
N HIS A 153 -8.81 5.85 -8.53
CA HIS A 153 -7.57 5.12 -8.81
C HIS A 153 -7.31 5.06 -10.31
N THR A 154 -6.07 5.31 -10.69
CA THR A 154 -5.63 5.21 -12.08
C THR A 154 -5.49 3.77 -12.54
N SER A 155 -5.42 3.55 -13.85
CA SER A 155 -4.95 2.32 -14.48
C SER A 155 -3.48 2.05 -14.11
N VAL A 156 -3.07 0.78 -14.24
CA VAL A 156 -1.67 0.39 -14.03
C VAL A 156 -0.78 1.00 -15.11
N ALA A 157 -1.23 1.00 -16.37
CA ALA A 157 -0.46 1.54 -17.49
C ALA A 157 -0.16 3.04 -17.32
N PHE A 158 -1.16 3.83 -16.91
CA PHE A 158 -0.97 5.24 -16.59
C PHE A 158 -0.05 5.44 -15.40
N GLY A 159 -0.28 4.68 -14.32
CA GLY A 159 0.57 4.77 -13.12
C GLY A 159 2.03 4.45 -13.42
N GLN A 160 2.30 3.40 -14.20
CA GLN A 160 3.65 3.01 -14.60
C GLN A 160 4.33 4.07 -15.47
N LYS A 161 3.60 4.68 -16.41
CA LYS A 161 4.12 5.72 -17.29
C LYS A 161 4.59 6.97 -16.53
N HIS A 162 3.87 7.35 -15.48
CA HIS A 162 4.07 8.61 -14.76
C HIS A 162 4.70 8.43 -13.36
N VAL A 163 5.14 7.24 -12.98
CA VAL A 163 5.58 6.94 -11.60
C VAL A 163 6.78 7.78 -11.14
N ASP A 164 7.63 8.21 -12.06
CA ASP A 164 8.80 9.04 -11.74
C ASP A 164 8.49 10.54 -11.73
N GLU A 165 7.30 10.95 -12.14
CA GLU A 165 6.86 12.34 -12.16
C GLU A 165 6.33 12.81 -10.80
N ASP A 166 6.34 14.13 -10.60
CA ASP A 166 5.77 14.78 -9.42
C ASP A 166 4.23 14.70 -9.43
N VAL A 167 3.63 14.49 -8.26
CA VAL A 167 2.16 14.34 -8.14
C VAL A 167 1.40 15.57 -8.64
N ASN A 168 1.98 16.77 -8.54
CA ASN A 168 1.37 18.02 -8.99
C ASN A 168 1.35 18.13 -10.51
N VAL A 169 2.29 17.48 -11.21
CA VAL A 169 2.30 17.38 -12.68
C VAL A 169 1.25 16.38 -13.15
N VAL A 170 1.09 15.27 -12.43
CA VAL A 170 0.20 14.16 -12.84
C VAL A 170 -1.27 14.43 -12.52
N GLN A 171 -1.55 15.09 -11.38
CA GLN A 171 -2.91 15.32 -10.88
C GLN A 171 -3.85 16.01 -11.91
N PRO A 172 -3.44 17.05 -12.67
CA PRO A 172 -4.28 17.67 -13.69
C PRO A 172 -4.79 16.70 -14.77
N PHE A 173 -3.98 15.72 -15.19
CA PHE A 173 -4.42 14.72 -16.18
C PHE A 173 -5.52 13.80 -15.62
N ILE A 174 -5.40 13.41 -14.36
CA ILE A 174 -6.40 12.59 -13.67
C ILE A 174 -7.72 13.38 -13.52
N LEU A 175 -7.63 14.66 -13.12
CA LEU A 175 -8.80 15.55 -13.00
C LEU A 175 -9.50 15.78 -14.33
N ALA A 176 -8.74 16.03 -15.40
CA ALA A 176 -9.29 16.24 -16.74
C ALA A 176 -10.07 15.00 -17.20
N GLU A 177 -9.52 13.80 -17.01
CA GLU A 177 -10.20 12.58 -17.39
C GLU A 177 -11.41 12.27 -16.50
N LEU A 178 -11.33 12.59 -15.20
CA LEU A 178 -12.47 12.46 -14.30
C LEU A 178 -13.63 13.34 -14.75
N ASN A 179 -13.37 14.60 -15.10
CA ASN A 179 -14.39 15.53 -15.60
C ASN A 179 -14.99 15.06 -16.94
N ARG A 180 -14.22 14.36 -17.77
CA ARG A 180 -14.73 13.74 -19.00
C ARG A 180 -15.67 12.56 -18.72
N LEU A 181 -15.35 11.74 -17.70
CA LEU A 181 -16.16 10.59 -17.30
C LEU A 181 -17.41 10.99 -16.52
N LEU A 182 -17.31 12.04 -15.70
CA LEU A 182 -18.35 12.54 -14.80
C LEU A 182 -18.50 14.06 -15.01
N PRO A 183 -19.09 14.49 -16.13
CA PRO A 183 -19.30 15.90 -16.40
C PRO A 183 -20.27 16.50 -15.37
N GLY A 184 -20.02 17.76 -14.97
CA GLY A 184 -20.87 18.49 -14.03
C GLY A 184 -20.60 18.23 -12.55
N LEU A 185 -19.51 17.53 -12.20
CA LEU A 185 -19.04 17.49 -10.82
C LEU A 185 -18.82 18.92 -10.29
N PRO A 186 -19.26 19.23 -9.06
CA PRO A 186 -19.00 20.54 -8.46
C PRO A 186 -17.51 20.74 -8.22
N GLN A 187 -17.11 21.97 -7.92
CA GLN A 187 -15.74 22.25 -7.51
C GLN A 187 -15.46 21.56 -6.17
N HIS A 188 -14.36 20.82 -6.09
CA HIS A 188 -13.90 20.23 -4.84
C HIS A 188 -13.23 21.30 -3.95
N ALA A 189 -13.38 21.17 -2.64
CA ALA A 189 -12.76 22.08 -1.66
C ALA A 189 -11.28 21.74 -1.44
N TYR A 190 -10.94 20.45 -1.43
CA TYR A 190 -9.58 19.96 -1.23
C TYR A 190 -9.32 18.70 -2.05
N GLY A 191 -8.13 18.61 -2.64
CA GLY A 191 -7.68 17.47 -3.42
C GLY A 191 -6.36 16.94 -2.88
N LYS A 192 -6.24 15.61 -2.77
CA LYS A 192 -5.00 14.93 -2.38
C LYS A 192 -4.68 13.84 -3.37
N CYS A 193 -3.64 14.06 -4.18
CA CYS A 193 -3.07 13.04 -5.04
C CYS A 193 -1.98 12.28 -4.28
N HIS A 194 -2.00 10.95 -4.38
CA HIS A 194 -1.01 10.07 -3.79
C HIS A 194 -0.48 9.10 -4.83
N LYS A 195 0.84 8.91 -4.82
CA LYS A 195 1.56 8.01 -5.71
C LYS A 195 1.91 6.71 -5.00
N TRP A 196 1.33 5.62 -5.46
CA TRP A 196 1.69 4.26 -5.06
C TRP A 196 2.71 3.69 -6.06
N ARG A 197 4.02 3.90 -5.80
CA ARG A 197 5.09 3.30 -6.62
C ARG A 197 5.07 1.77 -6.55
N TYR A 198 4.75 1.22 -5.38
CA TYR A 198 4.59 -0.21 -5.14
C TYR A 198 3.14 -0.45 -4.72
N SER A 199 2.21 -0.43 -5.68
CA SER A 199 0.78 -0.50 -5.42
C SER A 199 0.32 -1.92 -5.12
N GLN A 200 0.59 -2.87 -6.02
CA GLN A 200 0.22 -4.27 -5.87
C GLN A 200 1.30 -5.13 -6.51
N VAL A 201 1.71 -6.20 -5.84
CA VAL A 201 2.58 -7.23 -6.37
C VAL A 201 1.95 -7.83 -7.63
N THR A 202 2.70 -7.82 -8.72
CA THR A 202 2.34 -8.44 -9.99
C THR A 202 3.01 -9.80 -10.16
N ARG A 203 4.17 -9.97 -9.53
CA ARG A 203 4.90 -11.22 -9.45
C ARG A 203 5.52 -11.32 -8.06
N PRO A 204 4.99 -12.19 -7.17
CA PRO A 204 5.58 -12.40 -5.86
C PRO A 204 6.87 -13.22 -5.95
N VAL A 205 7.58 -13.33 -4.84
CA VAL A 205 8.75 -14.19 -4.69
C VAL A 205 8.34 -15.65 -4.94
N GLY A 206 8.97 -16.26 -5.94
CA GLY A 206 8.67 -17.64 -6.33
C GLY A 206 8.94 -18.64 -5.20
N GLY A 207 8.04 -19.60 -5.02
CA GLY A 207 8.17 -20.67 -4.01
C GLY A 207 7.99 -20.22 -2.56
N SER A 208 7.77 -18.93 -2.27
CA SER A 208 7.53 -18.46 -0.91
C SER A 208 6.14 -18.86 -0.42
N THR A 209 6.06 -19.29 0.85
CA THR A 209 4.82 -19.60 1.55
C THR A 209 4.29 -18.42 2.38
N GLY A 210 5.05 -17.32 2.45
CA GLY A 210 4.64 -16.11 3.16
C GLY A 210 5.77 -15.29 3.77
N HIS A 211 7.00 -15.81 3.83
CA HIS A 211 8.17 -15.08 4.31
C HIS A 211 9.44 -15.56 3.60
N MET A 212 10.58 -14.97 3.95
CA MET A 212 11.91 -15.46 3.61
C MET A 212 12.86 -15.15 4.77
N VAL A 213 13.51 -16.17 5.33
CA VAL A 213 14.61 -16.00 6.30
C VAL A 213 15.87 -15.61 5.52
N LEU A 214 16.43 -14.45 5.84
CA LEU A 214 17.68 -13.96 5.26
C LEU A 214 18.89 -14.42 6.08
N SER A 215 18.75 -14.42 7.41
CA SER A 215 19.76 -14.86 8.38
C SER A 215 19.06 -15.51 9.56
N ALA A 216 19.62 -16.60 10.10
CA ALA A 216 19.10 -17.27 11.30
C ALA A 216 19.75 -16.74 12.59
N GLU A 217 21.00 -16.28 12.52
CA GLU A 217 21.78 -15.83 13.67
C GLU A 217 22.62 -14.58 13.30
N PRO A 218 22.22 -13.36 13.73
CA PRO A 218 20.91 -13.03 14.30
C PRO A 218 19.77 -13.19 13.29
N LEU A 219 18.54 -13.33 13.77
CA LEU A 219 17.37 -13.55 12.92
C LEU A 219 17.05 -12.31 12.10
N ILE A 220 17.08 -12.44 10.78
CA ILE A 220 16.47 -11.48 9.86
C ILE A 220 15.52 -12.21 8.94
N LEU A 221 14.27 -11.77 8.89
CA LEU A 221 13.28 -12.29 7.96
C LEU A 221 12.54 -11.17 7.25
N CYS A 222 12.12 -11.45 6.02
CA CYS A 222 11.27 -10.59 5.22
C CYS A 222 9.86 -11.19 5.13
N ALA A 223 8.85 -10.34 5.21
CA ALA A 223 7.45 -10.68 5.07
C ALA A 223 6.71 -9.56 4.31
N GLY A 224 5.43 -9.76 4.02
CA GLY A 224 4.58 -8.84 3.29
C GLY A 224 3.93 -9.43 2.04
N ASP A 225 3.22 -8.58 1.32
CA ASP A 225 2.49 -8.95 0.11
C ASP A 225 3.40 -9.50 -1.00
N GLY A 226 4.65 -9.04 -1.06
CA GLY A 226 5.69 -9.54 -1.97
C GLY A 226 5.96 -11.05 -1.87
N PHE A 227 5.63 -11.67 -0.74
CA PHE A 227 5.78 -13.10 -0.47
C PHE A 227 4.46 -13.87 -0.60
N THR A 228 3.37 -13.18 -0.90
CA THR A 228 2.03 -13.74 -1.06
C THR A 228 1.29 -13.04 -2.21
N HIS A 229 0.38 -12.11 -1.90
CA HIS A 229 -0.45 -11.33 -2.82
C HIS A 229 -0.98 -10.06 -2.12
N SER A 230 -1.24 -8.99 -2.88
CA SER A 230 -1.62 -7.67 -2.34
C SER A 230 -3.11 -7.52 -2.04
N ASN A 231 -3.58 -8.29 -1.06
CA ASN A 231 -4.87 -8.12 -0.41
C ASN A 231 -4.72 -8.36 1.11
N PHE A 232 -5.82 -8.21 1.85
CA PHE A 232 -5.81 -8.39 3.30
C PHE A 232 -5.39 -9.81 3.71
N ASP A 233 -5.97 -10.84 3.11
CA ASP A 233 -5.69 -12.24 3.44
C ASP A 233 -4.24 -12.64 3.15
N GLY A 234 -3.65 -12.09 2.10
CA GLY A 234 -2.23 -12.25 1.77
C GLY A 234 -1.33 -11.69 2.86
N CYS A 235 -1.61 -10.47 3.32
CA CYS A 235 -0.89 -9.88 4.45
C CYS A 235 -1.03 -10.71 5.72
N VAL A 236 -2.25 -11.19 6.05
CA VAL A 236 -2.47 -12.06 7.23
C VAL A 236 -1.71 -13.37 7.10
N LYS A 237 -1.78 -14.03 5.94
CA LYS A 237 -1.03 -15.27 5.66
C LYS A 237 0.47 -15.07 5.83
N SER A 238 1.00 -13.99 5.28
CA SER A 238 2.42 -13.65 5.39
C SER A 238 2.84 -13.41 6.84
N ALA A 239 2.04 -12.66 7.60
CA ALA A 239 2.30 -12.39 9.01
C ALA A 239 2.31 -13.68 9.86
N LEU A 240 1.33 -14.57 9.67
CA LEU A 240 1.28 -15.86 10.37
C LEU A 240 2.51 -16.71 10.03
N SER A 241 2.89 -16.75 8.75
CA SER A 241 4.08 -17.47 8.29
C SER A 241 5.38 -16.93 8.92
N ALA A 242 5.49 -15.61 9.08
CA ALA A 242 6.62 -14.98 9.75
C ALA A 242 6.67 -15.29 11.25
N VAL A 243 5.51 -15.33 11.93
CA VAL A 243 5.42 -15.71 13.35
C VAL A 243 5.86 -17.16 13.56
N ASP A 244 5.43 -18.08 12.70
CA ASP A 244 5.83 -19.48 12.79
C ASP A 244 7.34 -19.65 12.60
N ALA A 245 7.94 -18.93 11.64
CA ALA A 245 9.38 -18.91 11.44
C ALA A 245 10.13 -18.34 12.65
N PHE A 246 9.63 -17.24 13.22
CA PHE A 246 10.21 -16.61 14.40
C PHE A 246 10.25 -17.58 15.59
N LYS A 247 9.12 -18.26 15.89
CA LYS A 247 8.98 -19.25 16.97
C LYS A 247 9.79 -20.54 16.76
N SER A 248 10.25 -20.80 15.54
CA SER A 248 11.08 -21.99 15.27
C SER A 248 12.56 -21.74 15.59
N ILE A 249 12.94 -20.48 15.77
CA ILE A 249 14.32 -20.03 16.03
C ILE A 249 14.47 -19.52 17.47
N PHE A 250 13.45 -18.83 17.99
CA PHE A 250 13.32 -18.39 19.38
C PHE A 250 12.37 -19.29 20.16
#